data_AF-A0A327K8E9-F1
#
_entry.id   AF-A0A327K8E9-F1
#
_cell.length_a   1.000
_cell.length_b   1.000
_cell.length_c   1.000
_cell.angle_alpha   90.00
_cell.angle_beta   90.00
_cell.angle_gamma   90.00
#
_symmetry.space_group_name_H-M   'P 1'
#
loop_
_entity.id
_entity.type
_entity.pdbx_description
1 polymer ?
#
loop_
_entity_poly.entity_id
_entity_poly.type
_entity_poly.pdbx_seq_one_letter_code
_entity_poly.pdbx_strand_id
1 'polypeptide(L)'
;MRISDRAFDDIVGDEVTDRATYERQYRRPTWPGEESGATVGIGYDLGQTARSTIEADWRGRVPDDMLAAMVAVAGRTGQDGKDATAAIRHLVDVPWETAIAVHRDCVVPRWEATVRNALPNCDALHPHCFGALVSLTFNRGASFGRDGDRYTEMRAIKAAMAQRDFAAVPALIRAMKRIWKGKGLDGLLTRRDREAKLFEDGLAAQAAPAPKTPPIGGVS
;
A
#
# COMPACT_ATOMS: atom_id res chain seq x y z
N MET A 1 12.31 3.30 4.00
CA MET A 1 10.88 3.66 4.00
C MET A 1 10.75 5.12 4.43
N ARG A 2 9.97 5.93 3.72
CA ARG A 2 9.73 7.35 4.01
C ARG A 2 8.39 7.58 4.71
N ILE A 3 7.37 6.76 4.46
CA ILE A 3 6.09 6.87 5.17
C ILE A 3 6.29 6.63 6.67
N SER A 4 5.44 7.23 7.50
CA SER A 4 5.46 7.02 8.95
C SER A 4 5.06 5.60 9.32
N ASP A 5 5.48 5.11 10.50
CA ASP A 5 5.02 3.80 11.02
C ASP A 5 3.50 3.71 11.14
N ARG A 6 2.80 4.76 11.59
CA ARG A 6 1.33 4.78 11.60
C ARG A 6 0.72 4.52 10.22
N ALA A 7 1.27 5.12 9.17
CA ALA A 7 0.80 4.89 7.80
C ALA A 7 1.09 3.47 7.32
N PHE A 8 2.24 2.91 7.70
CA PHE A 8 2.58 1.52 7.44
C PHE A 8 1.58 0.57 8.13
N ASP A 9 1.29 0.79 9.40
CA ASP A 9 0.35 -0.02 10.18
C ASP A 9 -1.08 0.10 9.64
N ASP A 10 -1.52 1.30 9.24
CA ASP A 10 -2.83 1.52 8.61
C ASP A 10 -2.94 0.73 7.28
N ILE A 11 -1.89 0.73 6.45
CA ILE A 11 -1.85 -0.05 5.20
C ILE A 11 -1.93 -1.55 5.51
N VAL A 12 -1.14 -2.04 6.46
CA VAL A 12 -1.16 -3.45 6.86
C VAL A 12 -2.55 -3.84 7.37
N GLY A 13 -3.17 -3.01 8.21
CA GLY A 13 -4.54 -3.22 8.69
C GLY A 13 -5.58 -3.23 7.57
N ASP A 14 -5.44 -2.38 6.56
CA ASP A 14 -6.33 -2.37 5.40
C ASP A 14 -6.22 -3.65 4.55
N GLU A 15 -5.03 -4.25 4.48
CA GLU A 15 -4.78 -5.45 3.65
C GLU A 15 -5.08 -6.76 4.37
N VAL A 16 -4.81 -6.86 5.68
CA VAL A 16 -4.91 -8.13 6.43
C VAL A 16 -5.62 -8.03 7.78
N THR A 17 -6.20 -6.87 8.11
CA THR A 17 -6.87 -6.55 9.39
C THR A 17 -5.93 -6.54 10.59
N ASP A 18 -5.36 -7.69 10.95
CA ASP A 18 -4.43 -7.86 12.06
C ASP A 18 -3.58 -9.13 11.88
N ARG A 19 -2.59 -9.31 12.75
CA ARG A 19 -1.73 -10.51 12.75
C ARG A 19 -2.53 -11.80 12.93
N ALA A 20 -3.53 -11.82 13.81
CA ALA A 20 -4.29 -13.03 14.11
C ALA A 20 -5.11 -13.50 12.89
N THR A 21 -5.63 -12.56 12.11
CA THR A 21 -6.34 -12.78 10.87
C THR A 21 -5.39 -13.21 9.76
N TYR A 22 -4.22 -12.60 9.67
CA TYR A 22 -3.15 -13.07 8.79
C TYR A 22 -2.78 -14.52 9.02
N GLU A 23 -2.45 -14.88 10.26
CA GLU A 23 -2.03 -16.23 10.63
C GLU A 23 -3.11 -17.27 10.32
N ARG A 24 -4.40 -16.88 10.40
CA ARG A 24 -5.54 -17.77 10.10
C ARG A 24 -5.85 -17.87 8.60
N GLN A 25 -5.71 -16.79 7.83
CA GLN A 25 -6.31 -16.68 6.49
C GLN A 25 -5.31 -16.44 5.36
N TYR A 26 -4.15 -15.83 5.62
CA TYR A 26 -3.28 -15.26 4.58
C TYR A 26 -1.84 -15.79 4.57
N ARG A 27 -1.51 -16.79 5.40
CA ARG A 27 -0.21 -17.48 5.31
C ARG A 27 -0.01 -18.21 3.99
N ARG A 28 -1.09 -18.72 3.41
CA ARG A 28 -1.08 -19.45 2.12
C ARG A 28 -1.53 -18.53 0.98
N PRO A 29 -1.09 -18.80 -0.27
CA PRO A 29 -1.50 -18.02 -1.42
C PRO A 29 -3.04 -17.93 -1.55
N THR A 30 -3.50 -16.73 -1.92
CA THR A 30 -4.91 -16.45 -2.23
C THR A 30 -5.03 -15.87 -3.63
N TRP A 31 -6.21 -15.99 -4.24
CA TRP A 31 -6.53 -15.31 -5.49
C TRP A 31 -7.71 -14.38 -5.23
N PRO A 32 -7.50 -13.06 -5.20
CA PRO A 32 -8.54 -12.10 -4.84
C PRO A 32 -9.53 -11.84 -5.99
N GLY A 33 -9.26 -12.31 -7.21
CA GLY A 33 -10.12 -12.16 -8.38
C GLY A 33 -9.60 -11.19 -9.43
N GLU A 34 -10.44 -10.89 -10.42
CA GLU A 34 -10.17 -9.95 -11.52
C GLU A 34 -8.88 -10.28 -12.30
N GLU A 35 -8.02 -9.29 -12.54
CA GLU A 35 -6.75 -9.42 -13.26
C GLU A 35 -5.57 -9.76 -12.31
N SER A 36 -5.87 -10.26 -11.10
CA SER A 36 -4.85 -10.60 -10.11
C SER A 36 -4.25 -11.98 -10.36
N GLY A 37 -3.03 -12.18 -9.90
CA GLY A 37 -2.39 -13.50 -9.80
C GLY A 37 -2.47 -14.08 -8.40
N ALA A 38 -1.64 -15.09 -8.16
CA ALA A 38 -1.44 -15.64 -6.82
C ALA A 38 -0.87 -14.55 -5.89
N THR A 39 -1.58 -14.25 -4.81
CA THR A 39 -1.17 -13.25 -3.81
C THR A 39 -0.64 -13.95 -2.57
N VAL A 40 0.56 -13.57 -2.13
CA VAL A 40 1.24 -14.09 -0.93
C VAL A 40 1.61 -12.96 0.02
N GLY A 41 1.91 -13.29 1.28
CA GLY A 41 2.26 -12.26 2.26
C GLY A 41 1.16 -11.19 2.38
N ILE A 42 1.58 -9.93 2.51
CA ILE A 42 0.66 -8.78 2.60
C ILE A 42 0.59 -8.12 1.23
N GLY A 43 -0.43 -8.46 0.46
CA GLY A 43 -0.75 -7.84 -0.83
C GLY A 43 0.31 -8.02 -1.92
N TYR A 44 1.17 -9.04 -1.84
CA TYR A 44 2.19 -9.30 -2.86
C TYR A 44 1.61 -10.18 -3.97
N ASP A 45 1.24 -9.58 -5.10
CA ASP A 45 0.75 -10.30 -6.29
C ASP A 45 1.93 -10.84 -7.12
N LEU A 46 2.10 -12.16 -7.14
CA LEU A 46 3.11 -12.87 -7.92
C LEU A 46 2.83 -12.79 -9.43
N GLY A 47 1.56 -12.77 -9.83
CA GLY A 47 1.17 -12.65 -11.24
C GLY A 47 1.49 -11.29 -11.85
N GLN A 48 1.43 -10.23 -11.05
CA GLN A 48 1.76 -8.86 -11.49
C GLN A 48 3.21 -8.46 -11.23
N THR A 49 4.02 -9.33 -10.62
CA THR A 49 5.42 -9.05 -10.31
C THR A 49 6.37 -9.87 -11.17
N ALA A 50 7.41 -9.23 -11.71
CA ALA A 50 8.42 -9.91 -12.53
C ALA A 50 9.18 -10.98 -11.72
N ARG A 51 9.56 -12.08 -12.40
CA ARG A 51 10.29 -13.22 -11.81
C ARG A 51 11.54 -12.79 -11.04
N SER A 52 12.38 -11.96 -11.65
CA SER A 52 13.62 -11.47 -11.03
C SER A 52 13.37 -10.67 -9.75
N THR A 53 12.28 -9.91 -9.71
CA THR A 53 11.86 -9.16 -8.52
C THR A 53 11.36 -10.11 -7.42
N ILE A 54 10.56 -11.13 -7.77
CA ILE A 54 10.15 -12.17 -6.80
C ILE A 54 11.37 -12.85 -6.22
N GLU A 55 12.33 -13.25 -7.05
CA GLU A 55 13.57 -13.85 -6.57
C GLU A 55 14.34 -12.91 -5.63
N ALA A 56 14.52 -11.64 -5.99
CA ALA A 56 15.25 -10.68 -5.16
C ALA A 56 14.54 -10.40 -3.81
N ASP A 57 13.21 -10.30 -3.83
CA ASP A 57 12.42 -9.98 -2.64
C ASP A 57 12.32 -11.16 -1.66
N TRP A 58 12.34 -12.40 -2.16
CA TRP A 58 12.03 -13.57 -1.33
C TRP A 58 13.23 -14.48 -1.06
N ARG A 59 14.30 -14.43 -1.87
CA ARG A 59 15.51 -15.24 -1.67
C ARG A 59 16.13 -15.02 -0.30
N GLY A 60 16.42 -16.12 0.39
CA GLY A 60 16.97 -16.13 1.76
C GLY A 60 15.95 -15.75 2.85
N ARG A 61 14.71 -15.36 2.50
CA ARG A 61 13.62 -15.10 3.44
C ARG A 61 12.64 -16.26 3.55
N VAL A 62 12.66 -17.16 2.55
CA VAL A 62 11.83 -18.36 2.47
C VAL A 62 12.65 -19.55 1.95
N PRO A 63 12.23 -20.79 2.19
CA PRO A 63 12.85 -21.98 1.60
C PRO A 63 12.93 -21.91 0.06
N ASP A 64 13.99 -22.48 -0.52
CA ASP A 64 14.26 -22.39 -1.97
C ASP A 64 13.19 -23.08 -2.82
N ASP A 65 12.60 -24.16 -2.33
CA ASP A 65 11.47 -24.86 -2.97
C ASP A 65 10.20 -24.02 -2.96
N MET A 66 9.93 -23.32 -1.84
CA MET A 66 8.84 -22.36 -1.73
C MET A 66 9.05 -21.19 -2.70
N LEU A 67 10.27 -20.65 -2.80
CA LEU A 67 10.61 -19.61 -3.76
C LEU A 67 10.43 -20.09 -5.20
N ALA A 68 10.87 -21.30 -5.53
CA ALA A 68 10.70 -21.88 -6.86
C ALA A 68 9.21 -21.98 -7.23
N ALA A 69 8.35 -22.39 -6.29
CA ALA A 69 6.90 -22.42 -6.49
C ALA A 69 6.32 -21.01 -6.73
N MET A 70 6.74 -20.01 -5.94
CA MET A 70 6.31 -18.62 -6.14
C MET A 70 6.72 -18.06 -7.51
N VAL A 71 7.95 -18.31 -7.93
CA VAL A 71 8.48 -17.83 -9.21
C VAL A 71 7.83 -18.53 -10.40
N ALA A 72 7.47 -19.82 -10.26
CA ALA A 72 6.82 -20.60 -11.31
C ALA A 72 5.47 -20.03 -11.76
N VAL A 73 4.77 -19.29 -10.90
CA VAL A 73 3.46 -18.69 -11.21
C VAL A 73 3.54 -17.22 -11.63
N ALA A 74 4.74 -16.65 -11.71
CA ALA A 74 4.94 -15.26 -12.10
C ALA A 74 4.34 -14.97 -13.49
N GLY A 75 3.70 -13.82 -13.65
CA GLY A 75 3.03 -13.43 -14.90
C GLY A 75 1.68 -14.10 -15.16
N ARG A 76 1.24 -15.06 -14.31
CA ARG A 76 -0.07 -15.71 -14.45
C ARG A 76 -1.13 -14.90 -13.71
N THR A 77 -2.06 -14.30 -14.45
CA THR A 77 -3.13 -13.45 -13.94
C THR A 77 -4.51 -13.97 -14.37
N GLY A 78 -5.58 -13.40 -13.83
CA GLY A 78 -6.94 -13.78 -14.23
C GLY A 78 -7.26 -15.23 -13.89
N GLN A 79 -7.95 -15.92 -14.80
CA GLN A 79 -8.32 -17.31 -14.63
C GLN A 79 -7.08 -18.22 -14.53
N ASP A 80 -6.03 -17.95 -15.31
CA ASP A 80 -4.77 -18.68 -15.21
C ASP A 80 -4.10 -18.46 -13.85
N GLY A 81 -4.21 -17.24 -13.30
CA GLY A 81 -3.76 -16.90 -11.96
C GLY A 81 -4.50 -17.67 -10.86
N LYS A 82 -5.81 -17.87 -11.00
CA LYS A 82 -6.60 -18.69 -10.08
C LYS A 82 -6.11 -20.13 -10.05
N ASP A 83 -5.90 -20.73 -11.22
CA ASP A 83 -5.45 -22.12 -11.34
C ASP A 83 -4.00 -22.27 -10.85
N ALA A 84 -3.15 -21.28 -11.15
CA ALA A 84 -1.79 -21.19 -10.62
C ALA A 84 -1.77 -21.15 -9.09
N THR A 85 -2.64 -20.33 -8.49
CA THR A 85 -2.77 -20.19 -7.04
C THR A 85 -3.12 -21.52 -6.40
N ALA A 86 -4.11 -22.24 -6.96
CA ALA A 86 -4.51 -23.55 -6.47
C ALA A 86 -3.35 -24.56 -6.51
N ALA A 87 -2.56 -24.55 -7.59
CA ALA A 87 -1.42 -25.45 -7.77
C ALA A 87 -0.33 -25.25 -6.71
N ILE A 88 0.00 -24.02 -6.34
CA ILE A 88 1.09 -23.74 -5.38
C ILE A 88 0.62 -23.62 -3.93
N ARG A 89 -0.69 -23.62 -3.67
CA ARG A 89 -1.24 -23.29 -2.34
C ARG A 89 -0.72 -24.16 -1.19
N HIS A 90 -0.39 -25.42 -1.48
CA HIS A 90 0.11 -26.37 -0.50
C HIS A 90 1.65 -26.33 -0.34
N LEU A 91 2.35 -25.66 -1.25
CA LEU A 91 3.81 -25.52 -1.28
C LEU A 91 4.28 -24.22 -0.61
N VAL A 92 3.36 -23.29 -0.37
CA VAL A 92 3.68 -21.96 0.13
C VAL A 92 2.97 -21.71 1.46
N ASP A 93 3.77 -21.42 2.49
CA ASP A 93 3.34 -21.02 3.81
C ASP A 93 4.26 -19.90 4.33
N VAL A 94 3.80 -18.65 4.24
CA VAL A 94 4.55 -17.46 4.64
C VAL A 94 4.19 -17.08 6.08
N PRO A 95 5.13 -17.15 7.05
CA PRO A 95 4.88 -16.68 8.42
C PRO A 95 4.72 -15.16 8.49
N TRP A 96 4.03 -14.66 9.52
CA TRP A 96 3.83 -13.22 9.73
C TRP A 96 5.12 -12.41 9.69
N GLU A 97 6.17 -12.86 10.38
CA GLU A 97 7.44 -12.11 10.47
C GLU A 97 8.11 -11.95 9.10
N THR A 98 8.05 -12.99 8.25
CA THR A 98 8.54 -12.91 6.87
C THR A 98 7.67 -11.98 6.03
N ALA A 99 6.34 -12.10 6.15
CA ALA A 99 5.40 -11.29 5.38
C ALA A 99 5.53 -9.79 5.69
N ILE A 100 5.60 -9.42 6.97
CA ILE A 100 5.72 -8.03 7.39
C ILE A 100 7.08 -7.43 7.02
N ALA A 101 8.16 -8.23 7.10
CA ALA A 101 9.50 -7.81 6.67
C ALA A 101 9.55 -7.54 5.15
N VAL A 102 9.06 -8.47 4.32
CA VAL A 102 8.97 -8.25 2.86
C VAL A 102 8.06 -7.05 2.54
N HIS A 103 6.95 -6.89 3.26
CA HIS A 103 6.06 -5.75 3.03
C HIS A 103 6.75 -4.41 3.35
N ARG A 104 7.50 -4.33 4.46
CA ARG A 104 8.26 -3.14 4.88
C ARG A 104 9.46 -2.84 3.99
N ASP A 105 10.23 -3.86 3.64
CA ASP A 105 11.54 -3.69 3.00
C ASP A 105 11.44 -3.62 1.47
N CYS A 106 10.42 -4.25 0.88
CA CYS A 106 10.30 -4.38 -0.57
C CYS A 106 9.02 -3.72 -1.10
N VAL A 107 7.85 -4.08 -0.55
CA VAL A 107 6.55 -3.68 -1.12
C VAL A 107 6.28 -2.19 -0.93
N VAL A 108 6.33 -1.70 0.30
CA VAL A 108 6.06 -0.29 0.60
C VAL A 108 7.04 0.65 -0.10
N PRO A 109 8.37 0.42 -0.11
CA PRO A 109 9.30 1.25 -0.87
C PRO A 109 9.02 1.31 -2.38
N ARG A 110 8.56 0.19 -2.97
CA ARG A 110 8.13 0.15 -4.38
C ARG A 110 6.89 1.02 -4.60
N TRP A 111 5.89 0.94 -3.73
CA TRP A 111 4.70 1.78 -3.82
C TRP A 111 4.99 3.26 -3.56
N GLU A 112 5.90 3.58 -2.64
CA GLU A 112 6.40 4.95 -2.49
C GLU A 112 7.01 5.48 -3.79
N ALA A 113 7.84 4.68 -4.46
CA ALA A 113 8.43 5.06 -5.74
C ALA A 113 7.34 5.26 -6.83
N THR A 114 6.35 4.36 -6.88
CA THR A 114 5.19 4.49 -7.77
C THR A 114 4.45 5.81 -7.55
N VAL A 115 4.21 6.21 -6.29
CA VAL A 115 3.57 7.50 -5.99
C VAL A 115 4.45 8.68 -6.40
N ARG A 116 5.75 8.67 -6.06
CA ARG A 116 6.69 9.73 -6.45
C ARG A 116 6.78 9.92 -7.96
N ASN A 117 6.68 8.84 -8.73
CA ASN A 117 6.69 8.90 -10.19
C ASN A 117 5.36 9.44 -10.76
N ALA A 118 4.24 9.23 -10.06
CA ALA A 118 2.92 9.60 -10.55
C ALA A 118 2.47 11.01 -10.13
N LEU A 119 2.99 11.51 -8.99
CA LEU A 119 2.60 12.78 -8.38
C LEU A 119 3.81 13.70 -8.17
N PRO A 120 3.70 14.99 -8.51
CA PRO A 120 4.75 15.97 -8.21
C PRO A 120 4.75 16.34 -6.73
N ASN A 121 5.82 17.00 -6.28
CA ASN A 121 5.94 17.62 -4.96
C ASN A 121 5.77 16.66 -3.76
N CYS A 122 5.92 15.34 -3.96
CA CYS A 122 5.81 14.37 -2.88
C CYS A 122 6.81 14.67 -1.75
N ASP A 123 8.02 15.14 -2.05
CA ASP A 123 9.07 15.41 -1.04
C ASP A 123 8.72 16.57 -0.10
N ALA A 124 7.78 17.43 -0.49
CA ALA A 124 7.29 18.52 0.35
C ALA A 124 6.26 18.04 1.40
N LEU A 125 5.82 16.79 1.36
CA LEU A 125 4.80 16.25 2.27
C LEU A 125 5.40 15.68 3.56
N HIS A 126 4.66 15.84 4.65
CA HIS A 126 4.89 15.06 5.88
C HIS A 126 4.74 13.54 5.59
N PRO A 127 5.49 12.66 6.28
CA PRO A 127 5.39 11.20 6.15
C PRO A 127 3.96 10.63 6.26
N HIS A 128 3.09 11.22 7.09
CA HIS A 128 1.67 10.85 7.15
C HIS A 128 0.91 11.20 5.86
N CYS A 129 1.07 12.42 5.34
CA CYS A 129 0.45 12.84 4.08
C CYS A 129 0.90 11.96 2.92
N PHE A 130 2.20 11.68 2.83
CA PHE A 130 2.74 10.79 1.80
C PHE A 130 2.22 9.36 1.98
N GLY A 131 2.15 8.87 3.22
CA GLY A 131 1.58 7.57 3.57
C GLY A 131 0.12 7.39 3.15
N ALA A 132 -0.72 8.42 3.31
CA ALA A 132 -2.10 8.39 2.83
C ALA A 132 -2.18 8.25 1.30
N LEU A 133 -1.31 8.94 0.55
CA LEU A 133 -1.21 8.78 -0.91
C LEU A 133 -0.70 7.39 -1.33
N VAL A 134 0.21 6.81 -0.55
CA VAL A 134 0.69 5.43 -0.75
C VAL A 134 -0.44 4.44 -0.52
N SER A 135 -1.20 4.53 0.58
CA SER A 135 -2.35 3.63 0.81
C SER A 135 -3.42 3.76 -0.28
N LEU A 136 -3.76 4.99 -0.67
CA LEU A 136 -4.70 5.24 -1.76
C LEU A 136 -4.23 4.59 -3.06
N THR A 137 -2.95 4.74 -3.38
CA THR A 137 -2.34 4.23 -4.62
C THR A 137 -2.22 2.71 -4.60
N PHE A 138 -1.95 2.11 -3.44
CA PHE A 138 -1.98 0.67 -3.24
C PHE A 138 -3.37 0.10 -3.59
N ASN A 139 -4.45 0.75 -3.11
CA ASN A 139 -5.82 0.32 -3.35
C ASN A 139 -6.36 0.61 -4.77
N ARG A 140 -5.91 1.71 -5.39
CA ARG A 140 -6.49 2.22 -6.65
C ARG A 140 -5.56 2.15 -7.85
N GLY A 141 -4.33 1.69 -7.65
CA GLY A 141 -3.23 1.86 -8.58
C GLY A 141 -2.85 3.34 -8.76
N ALA A 142 -1.77 3.59 -9.49
CA ALA A 142 -1.29 4.93 -9.85
C ALA A 142 -2.17 5.60 -10.94
N SER A 143 -3.47 5.65 -10.70
CA SER A 143 -4.48 6.04 -11.70
C SER A 143 -4.73 7.55 -11.81
N PHE A 144 -3.77 8.36 -11.35
CA PHE A 144 -3.81 9.83 -11.32
C PHE A 144 -3.92 10.52 -12.68
N GLY A 145 -3.70 9.79 -13.77
CA GLY A 145 -3.87 10.29 -15.14
C GLY A 145 -4.88 9.51 -15.98
N ARG A 146 -5.63 8.57 -15.39
CA ARG A 146 -6.61 7.77 -16.15
C ARG A 146 -7.87 8.58 -16.44
N ASP A 147 -8.45 8.38 -17.62
CA ASP A 147 -9.70 9.02 -18.06
C ASP A 147 -10.94 8.34 -17.48
N GLY A 148 -12.05 9.08 -17.48
CA GLY A 148 -13.37 8.62 -17.04
C GLY A 148 -13.78 9.12 -15.66
N ASP A 149 -15.09 9.06 -15.40
CA ASP A 149 -15.73 9.62 -14.19
C ASP A 149 -15.19 9.00 -12.90
N ARG A 150 -14.87 7.70 -12.91
CA ARG A 150 -14.32 6.98 -11.74
C ARG A 150 -12.98 7.56 -11.24
N TYR A 151 -12.24 8.28 -12.08
CA TYR A 151 -10.89 8.79 -11.75
C TYR A 151 -10.88 10.31 -11.55
N THR A 152 -12.03 10.97 -11.49
CA THR A 152 -12.16 12.43 -11.33
C THR A 152 -11.35 12.96 -10.14
N GLU A 153 -11.53 12.37 -8.96
CA GLU A 153 -10.83 12.80 -7.75
C GLU A 153 -9.33 12.46 -7.81
N MET A 154 -8.94 11.36 -8.46
CA MET A 154 -7.52 11.02 -8.64
C MET A 154 -6.82 12.10 -9.47
N ARG A 155 -7.43 12.54 -10.58
CA ARG A 155 -6.89 13.64 -11.39
C ARG A 155 -6.87 14.96 -10.62
N ALA A 156 -7.91 15.24 -9.82
CA ALA A 156 -7.96 16.43 -8.97
C ALA A 156 -6.84 16.43 -7.91
N ILE A 157 -6.54 15.27 -7.29
CA ILE A 157 -5.40 15.15 -6.37
C ILE A 157 -4.09 15.47 -7.08
N LYS A 158 -3.90 14.97 -8.31
CA LYS A 158 -2.69 15.29 -9.10
C LYS A 158 -2.56 16.80 -9.36
N ALA A 159 -3.66 17.47 -9.68
CA ALA A 159 -3.68 18.91 -9.88
C ALA A 159 -3.37 19.68 -8.59
N ALA A 160 -3.99 19.28 -7.47
CA ALA A 160 -3.72 19.87 -6.15
C ALA A 160 -2.25 19.69 -5.74
N MET A 161 -1.68 18.50 -5.95
CA MET A 161 -0.25 18.23 -5.72
C MET A 161 0.65 19.11 -6.59
N ALA A 162 0.32 19.31 -7.87
CA ALA A 162 1.08 20.16 -8.78
C ALA A 162 1.06 21.64 -8.35
N GLN A 163 -0.08 22.12 -7.88
CA GLN A 163 -0.28 23.48 -7.38
C GLN A 163 0.21 23.68 -5.93
N ARG A 164 0.68 22.60 -5.28
CA ARG A 164 1.02 22.56 -3.84
C ARG A 164 -0.15 22.93 -2.93
N ASP A 165 -1.38 22.78 -3.42
CA ASP A 165 -2.61 22.88 -2.64
C ASP A 165 -2.85 21.56 -1.88
N PHE A 166 -1.96 21.24 -0.96
CA PHE A 166 -2.05 20.00 -0.19
C PHE A 166 -3.28 19.96 0.71
N ALA A 167 -3.82 21.13 1.10
CA ALA A 167 -4.99 21.25 1.95
C ALA A 167 -6.27 20.71 1.27
N ALA A 168 -6.35 20.72 -0.07
CA ALA A 168 -7.49 20.16 -0.78
C ALA A 168 -7.51 18.62 -0.81
N VAL A 169 -6.35 17.96 -0.66
CA VAL A 169 -6.21 16.50 -0.86
C VAL A 169 -7.13 15.67 0.04
N PRO A 170 -7.27 15.91 1.36
CA PRO A 170 -8.16 15.13 2.22
C PRO A 170 -9.62 15.14 1.77
N ALA A 171 -10.13 16.30 1.34
CA ALA A 171 -11.50 16.44 0.85
C ALA A 171 -11.72 15.63 -0.43
N LEU A 172 -10.74 15.64 -1.34
CA LEU A 172 -10.77 14.86 -2.57
C LEU A 172 -10.72 13.35 -2.30
N ILE A 173 -9.91 12.89 -1.33
CA ILE A 173 -9.89 11.48 -0.90
C ILE A 173 -11.28 11.05 -0.40
N ARG A 174 -11.93 11.85 0.46
CA ARG A 174 -13.28 11.54 0.95
C ARG A 174 -14.34 11.60 -0.14
N ALA A 175 -14.22 12.51 -1.11
CA ALA A 175 -15.17 12.62 -2.21
C ALA A 175 -15.24 11.34 -3.06
N MET A 176 -14.15 10.57 -3.16
CA MET A 176 -14.13 9.28 -3.86
C MET A 176 -15.13 8.26 -3.31
N LYS A 177 -15.61 8.43 -2.07
CA LYS A 177 -16.65 7.58 -1.48
C LYS A 177 -17.90 7.46 -2.36
N ARG A 178 -18.20 8.46 -3.19
CA ARG A 178 -19.31 8.41 -4.17
C ARG A 178 -19.25 7.19 -5.10
N ILE A 179 -18.05 6.64 -5.34
CA ILE A 179 -17.83 5.49 -6.22
C ILE A 179 -18.46 4.21 -5.65
N TRP A 180 -18.47 4.07 -4.32
CA TRP A 180 -18.80 2.83 -3.62
C TRP A 180 -19.99 2.94 -2.66
N LYS A 181 -20.44 4.17 -2.35
CA LYS A 181 -21.58 4.39 -1.46
C LYS A 181 -22.81 3.63 -1.96
N GLY A 182 -23.42 2.84 -1.08
CA GLY A 182 -24.60 2.02 -1.40
C GLY A 182 -24.33 0.74 -2.17
N LYS A 183 -23.06 0.35 -2.35
CA LYS A 183 -22.67 -0.88 -3.09
C LYS A 183 -22.20 -2.04 -2.18
N GLY A 184 -22.41 -1.93 -0.87
CA GLY A 184 -21.94 -2.93 0.10
C GLY A 184 -20.42 -3.00 0.27
N LEU A 185 -19.70 -1.96 -0.17
CA LEU A 185 -18.24 -1.86 -0.11
C LEU A 185 -17.80 -0.86 0.97
N ASP A 186 -18.43 -0.94 2.15
CA ASP A 186 -18.29 0.05 3.23
C ASP A 186 -16.88 0.08 3.83
N GLY A 187 -16.12 -1.02 3.70
CA GLY A 187 -14.69 -1.06 4.03
C GLY A 187 -13.88 -0.02 3.25
N LEU A 188 -14.19 0.20 1.97
CA LEU A 188 -13.53 1.22 1.15
C LEU A 188 -13.90 2.64 1.59
N LEU A 189 -15.14 2.84 2.06
CA LEU A 189 -15.57 4.15 2.59
C LEU A 189 -14.76 4.51 3.84
N THR A 190 -14.66 3.55 4.76
CA THR A 190 -13.89 3.70 6.00
C THR A 190 -12.40 3.93 5.72
N ARG A 191 -11.84 3.21 4.73
CA ARG A 191 -10.45 3.40 4.29
C ARG A 191 -10.20 4.82 3.77
N ARG A 192 -11.08 5.38 2.93
CA ARG A 192 -10.96 6.77 2.47
C ARG A 192 -11.01 7.78 3.62
N ASP A 193 -11.85 7.54 4.63
CA ASP A 193 -11.90 8.42 5.80
C ASP A 193 -10.62 8.35 6.64
N ARG A 194 -10.05 7.15 6.84
CA ARG A 194 -8.75 6.97 7.51
C ARG A 194 -7.60 7.66 6.76
N GLU A 195 -7.51 7.45 5.45
CA GLU A 195 -6.47 8.07 4.62
C GLU A 195 -6.55 9.59 4.64
N ALA A 196 -7.76 10.16 4.51
CA ALA A 196 -7.96 11.60 4.59
C ALA A 196 -7.56 12.15 5.97
N LYS A 197 -7.93 11.45 7.05
CA LYS A 197 -7.56 11.82 8.42
C LYS A 197 -6.05 11.75 8.65
N LEU A 198 -5.39 10.71 8.13
CA LEU A 198 -3.93 10.57 8.20
C LEU A 198 -3.25 11.73 7.46
N PHE A 199 -3.77 12.13 6.31
CA PHE A 199 -3.25 13.28 5.57
C PHE A 199 -3.42 14.59 6.36
N GLU A 200 -4.61 14.83 6.94
CA GLU A 200 -4.85 16.00 7.80
C GLU A 200 -3.90 16.05 9.00
N ASP A 201 -3.67 14.92 9.66
CA ASP A 201 -2.73 14.81 10.78
C ASP A 201 -1.30 15.16 10.33
N GLY A 202 -0.92 14.77 9.11
CA GLY A 202 0.36 15.15 8.52
C GLY A 202 0.48 16.65 8.23
N LEU A 203 -0.58 17.29 7.73
CA LEU A 203 -0.61 18.75 7.52
C LEU A 203 -0.48 19.50 8.85
N ALA A 204 -1.21 19.06 9.88
CA ALA A 204 -1.14 19.64 11.21
C ALA A 204 0.26 19.49 11.83
N ALA A 205 0.87 18.31 11.71
CA ALA A 205 2.23 18.06 12.19
C ALA A 205 3.28 18.90 11.43
N GLN A 206 3.09 19.12 10.13
CA GLN A 206 3.98 19.94 9.31
C GLN A 206 3.89 21.44 9.64
N ALA A 207 2.71 21.91 10.04
CA ALA A 207 2.49 23.30 10.46
C ALA A 207 2.94 23.56 11.91
N ALA A 208 3.13 22.51 12.72
CA ALA A 208 3.58 22.67 14.10
C ALA A 208 5.02 23.22 14.15
N PRO A 209 5.31 24.19 15.02
CA PRO A 209 6.67 24.68 15.20
C PRO A 209 7.56 23.55 15.72
N ALA A 210 8.81 23.50 15.24
CA ALA A 210 9.79 22.52 15.71
C ALA A 210 9.88 22.53 17.25
N PRO A 211 9.99 21.35 17.90
CA PRO A 211 10.10 21.30 19.35
C PRO A 211 11.32 22.11 19.79
N LYS A 212 11.11 23.08 20.69
CA LYS A 212 12.21 23.85 21.28
C LYS A 212 13.12 22.88 22.01
N THR A 213 14.37 22.76 21.57
CA THR A 213 15.40 22.03 22.30
C THR A 213 15.52 22.67 23.69
N PRO A 214 15.38 21.92 24.79
CA PRO A 214 15.64 22.48 26.12
C PRO A 214 17.10 22.94 26.17
N PRO A 215 17.41 24.09 26.78
CA PRO A 215 18.79 24.51 26.97
C PRO A 215 19.50 23.39 27.76
N ILE A 216 20.63 22.93 27.21
CA ILE A 216 21.54 22.02 27.91
C ILE A 216 21.96 22.77 29.17
N GLY A 217 21.42 22.35 30.32
CA GLY A 217 21.75 22.91 31.61
C GLY A 217 23.24 22.79 31.83
N GLY A 218 23.93 23.93 31.84
CA GLY A 218 25.33 24.01 32.23
C GLY A 218 25.45 23.59 33.68
N VAL A 219 26.14 22.47 33.91
CA VAL A 219 26.59 22.08 35.23
C VAL A 219 27.83 22.92 35.51
N SER A 220 27.69 23.89 36.43
CA SER A 220 28.80 24.56 37.10
C SER A 220 29.33 23.69 38.23
#